data_AF-A0A8T4ETK5-F1
#
_entry.id   AF-A0A8T4ETK5-F1
#
_cell.length_a   1.000
_cell.length_b   1.000
_cell.length_c   1.000
_cell.angle_alpha   90.00
_cell.angle_beta   90.00
_cell.angle_gamma   90.00
#
_symmetry.space_group_name_H-M   'P 1'
#
loop_
_entity.id
_entity.type
_entity.pdbx_description
1 polymer ?
#
loop_
_entity_poly.entity_id
_entity_poly.type
_entity_poly.pdbx_seq_one_letter_code
_entity_poly.pdbx_strand_id
1 'polypeptide(L)'
;MPLSPRSQALHSLSRMFQAALPPPGQPVTLGEVLTRHAEILSEAHERGLEAAEALLRGRRPEDRPGLSAADFRAVIAREYGFADWAAVTDRWDRPVDPRFEAAADAITSGELDVLRASLDEDPALVRARSAFGHRAALIHYVAANGVESTRQWQSPSNAVEILRLLLDRGANPDELCDTYNGGSAQTPMCLLVSSCHPAEAGVQADLVTELVRGGATPDGLDGDGLPLWTAITFGYTAAASALAQAGARVDNLVFAAALGDLPAVRACFDADGRLRAAGDAIRIGARGPVFDPDHMVEYALIYASAHARREVVEFLLTKNPDLGVTEPMFHGTAAGAARYHGHDDIVALLTS
;
A
#
# COMPACT_ATOMS: atom_id res chain seq x y z
N MET A 1 -15.64 -11.77 -3.11
CA MET A 1 -15.00 -12.99 -3.64
C MET A 1 -14.54 -13.86 -2.48
N PRO A 2 -14.42 -15.19 -2.64
CA PRO A 2 -13.78 -16.02 -1.62
C PRO A 2 -12.30 -15.60 -1.44
N LEU A 3 -11.79 -15.68 -0.22
CA LEU A 3 -10.39 -15.36 0.10
C LEU A 3 -9.43 -16.29 -0.67
N SER A 4 -8.29 -15.76 -1.10
CA SER A 4 -7.21 -16.59 -1.66
C SER A 4 -6.71 -17.62 -0.63
N PRO A 5 -6.14 -18.78 -1.05
CA PRO A 5 -5.56 -19.74 -0.12
C PRO A 5 -4.52 -19.12 0.82
N ARG A 6 -3.70 -18.20 0.31
CA ARG A 6 -2.72 -17.46 1.11
C ARG A 6 -3.39 -16.57 2.16
N SER A 7 -4.44 -15.84 1.78
CA SER A 7 -5.21 -15.01 2.71
C SER A 7 -5.85 -15.84 3.82
N GLN A 8 -6.42 -17.02 3.48
CA GLN A 8 -6.98 -17.94 4.47
C GLN A 8 -5.91 -18.46 5.44
N ALA A 9 -4.73 -18.82 4.92
CA ALA A 9 -3.59 -19.28 5.70
C ALA A 9 -3.08 -18.18 6.67
N LEU A 10 -2.90 -16.95 6.19
CA LEU A 10 -2.48 -15.81 7.01
C LEU A 10 -3.53 -15.46 8.08
N HIS A 11 -4.81 -15.47 7.73
CA HIS A 11 -5.89 -15.25 8.68
C HIS A 11 -5.94 -16.34 9.77
N SER A 12 -5.70 -17.60 9.40
CA SER A 12 -5.58 -18.70 10.38
C SER A 12 -4.43 -18.46 11.37
N LEU A 13 -3.27 -18.01 10.88
CA LEU A 13 -2.14 -17.65 11.76
C LEU A 13 -2.47 -16.45 12.66
N SER A 14 -3.14 -15.43 12.11
CA SER A 14 -3.61 -14.26 12.85
C SER A 14 -4.44 -14.67 14.07
N ARG A 15 -5.38 -15.60 13.89
CA ARG A 15 -6.21 -16.12 14.99
C ARG A 15 -5.39 -16.86 16.05
N MET A 16 -4.32 -17.57 15.67
CA MET A 16 -3.41 -18.19 16.65
C MET A 16 -2.65 -17.14 17.45
N PHE A 17 -2.19 -16.07 16.80
CA PHE A 17 -1.51 -14.95 17.45
C PHE A 17 -2.44 -14.18 18.40
N GLN A 18 -3.67 -13.92 17.99
CA GLN A 18 -4.71 -13.29 18.81
C GLN A 18 -5.05 -14.13 20.04
N ALA A 19 -5.24 -15.44 19.87
CA ALA A 19 -5.55 -16.35 20.98
C ALA A 19 -4.42 -16.48 22.01
N ALA A 20 -3.20 -16.05 21.65
CA ALA A 20 -2.05 -16.04 22.54
C ALA A 20 -1.88 -14.72 23.32
N LEU A 21 -2.61 -13.67 22.95
CA LEU A 21 -2.63 -12.44 23.73
C LEU A 21 -3.40 -12.67 25.04
N PRO A 22 -2.92 -12.12 26.17
CA PRO A 22 -3.64 -12.24 27.43
C PRO A 22 -4.97 -11.47 27.39
N PRO A 23 -5.93 -11.86 28.24
CA PRO A 23 -7.21 -11.17 28.33
C PRO A 23 -7.02 -9.70 28.76
N PRO A 24 -7.99 -8.82 28.45
CA PRO A 24 -7.97 -7.44 28.92
C PRO A 24 -7.73 -7.34 30.44
N GLY A 25 -6.82 -6.45 30.85
CA GLY A 25 -6.49 -6.21 32.26
C GLY A 25 -5.27 -6.95 32.79
N GLN A 26 -4.70 -7.90 32.03
CA GLN A 26 -3.39 -8.48 32.34
C GLN A 26 -2.31 -7.79 31.48
N PRO A 27 -1.33 -7.11 32.11
CA PRO A 27 -0.27 -6.45 31.36
C PRO A 27 0.60 -7.49 30.65
N VAL A 28 0.99 -7.18 29.42
CA VAL A 28 1.95 -7.96 28.63
C VAL A 28 2.92 -7.01 27.96
N THR A 29 4.17 -7.46 27.86
CA THR A 29 5.21 -6.68 27.22
C THR A 29 5.39 -7.08 25.76
N LEU A 30 5.95 -6.18 24.98
CA LEU A 30 6.27 -6.41 23.58
C LEU A 30 7.16 -7.65 23.40
N GLY A 31 8.18 -7.79 24.24
CA GLY A 31 9.09 -8.93 24.18
C GLY A 31 8.40 -10.28 24.42
N GLU A 32 7.46 -10.31 25.36
CA GLU A 32 6.66 -11.51 25.65
C GLU A 32 5.77 -11.89 24.46
N VAL A 33 5.04 -10.91 23.89
CA VAL A 33 4.16 -11.13 22.73
C VAL A 33 4.96 -11.67 21.55
N LEU A 34 6.06 -11.01 21.17
CA LEU A 34 6.83 -11.40 19.99
C LEU A 34 7.56 -12.74 20.21
N THR A 35 7.99 -13.04 21.44
CA THR A 35 8.57 -14.35 21.76
C THR A 35 7.52 -15.45 21.56
N ARG A 36 6.30 -15.23 22.07
CA ARG A 36 5.22 -16.20 21.93
C ARG A 36 4.79 -16.39 20.47
N HIS A 37 4.74 -15.32 19.67
CA HIS A 37 4.44 -15.44 18.24
C HIS A 37 5.52 -16.18 17.46
N ALA A 38 6.80 -16.05 17.84
CA ALA A 38 7.89 -16.82 17.24
C ALA A 38 7.78 -18.31 17.57
N GLU A 39 7.39 -18.65 18.80
CA GLU A 39 7.11 -20.04 19.20
C GLU A 39 5.93 -20.62 18.40
N ILE A 40 4.82 -19.89 18.29
CA ILE A 40 3.65 -20.32 17.51
C ILE A 40 4.02 -20.54 16.04
N LEU A 41 4.82 -19.65 15.45
CA LEU A 41 5.30 -19.83 14.08
C LEU A 41 6.17 -21.08 13.93
N SER A 42 7.05 -21.35 14.90
CA SER A 42 7.88 -22.57 14.94
C SER A 42 7.01 -23.82 15.04
N GLU A 43 6.08 -23.87 16.00
CA GLU A 43 5.15 -24.98 16.22
C GLU A 43 4.29 -25.23 14.97
N ALA A 44 3.81 -24.17 14.31
CA ALA A 44 3.04 -24.26 13.08
C ALA A 44 3.87 -24.78 11.90
N HIS A 45 5.14 -24.37 11.78
CA HIS A 45 6.06 -24.88 10.77
C HIS A 45 6.41 -26.35 10.98
N GLU A 46 6.70 -26.77 12.21
CA GLU A 46 6.98 -28.18 12.57
C GLU A 46 5.80 -29.10 12.25
N ARG A 47 4.58 -28.59 12.40
CA ARG A 47 3.34 -29.29 12.06
C ARG A 47 2.98 -29.23 10.57
N GLY A 48 3.78 -28.56 9.75
CA GLY A 48 3.54 -28.43 8.32
C GLY A 48 2.29 -27.61 7.97
N LEU A 49 1.91 -26.64 8.80
CA LEU A 49 0.73 -25.82 8.54
C LEU A 49 1.02 -24.81 7.42
N GLU A 50 0.13 -24.72 6.42
CA GLU A 50 0.24 -23.75 5.32
C GLU A 50 0.33 -22.30 5.83
N ALA A 51 -0.28 -22.02 6.98
CA ALA A 51 -0.25 -20.74 7.68
C ALA A 51 1.19 -20.25 7.98
N ALA A 52 2.07 -21.16 8.44
CA ALA A 52 3.47 -20.83 8.68
C ALA A 52 4.21 -20.58 7.37
N GLU A 53 3.99 -21.43 6.37
CA GLU A 53 4.60 -21.30 5.05
C GLU A 53 4.23 -20.00 4.34
N ALA A 54 2.99 -19.53 4.51
CA ALA A 54 2.52 -18.28 3.97
C ALA A 54 3.29 -17.06 4.51
N LEU A 55 3.68 -17.10 5.79
CA LEU A 55 4.46 -16.03 6.43
C LEU A 55 5.97 -16.16 6.17
N LEU A 56 6.50 -17.38 6.13
CA LEU A 56 7.92 -17.65 5.86
C LEU A 56 8.32 -17.35 4.42
N ARG A 57 7.38 -17.42 3.46
CA ARG A 57 7.65 -17.20 2.04
C ARG A 57 8.31 -15.84 1.79
N GLY A 58 9.49 -15.86 1.16
CA GLY A 58 10.29 -14.66 0.88
C GLY A 58 11.02 -14.07 2.09
N ARG A 59 10.95 -14.73 3.26
CA ARG A 59 11.59 -14.30 4.52
C ARG A 59 12.49 -15.36 5.13
N ARG A 60 12.63 -16.53 4.49
CA ARG A 60 13.53 -17.59 4.93
C ARG A 60 14.99 -17.09 4.90
N PRO A 61 15.80 -17.38 5.94
CA PRO A 61 17.25 -17.31 5.83
C PRO A 61 17.74 -18.24 4.70
N GLU A 62 18.93 -17.97 4.17
CA GLU A 62 19.56 -18.72 3.07
C GLU A 62 19.44 -20.25 3.21
N ASP A 63 19.43 -20.95 2.06
CA ASP A 63 19.21 -22.40 1.93
C ASP A 63 20.11 -23.24 2.84
N ARG A 64 19.64 -23.50 4.06
CA ARG A 64 20.22 -24.42 5.03
C ARG A 64 19.14 -25.38 5.55
N PRO A 65 19.50 -26.64 5.88
CA PRO A 65 18.53 -27.60 6.36
C PRO A 65 17.98 -27.19 7.73
N GLY A 66 16.66 -26.94 7.78
CA GLY A 66 15.92 -26.60 8.99
C GLY A 66 15.97 -25.12 9.38
N LEU A 67 14.94 -24.68 10.12
CA LEU A 67 14.88 -23.35 10.72
C LEU A 67 15.15 -23.46 12.22
N SER A 68 15.99 -22.58 12.74
CA SER A 68 16.28 -22.45 14.17
C SER A 68 15.30 -21.49 14.87
N ALA A 69 15.24 -21.53 16.20
CA ALA A 69 14.46 -20.55 16.98
C ALA A 69 14.86 -19.09 16.68
N ALA A 70 16.14 -18.83 16.38
CA ALA A 70 16.61 -17.50 15.99
C ALA A 70 16.04 -17.05 14.64
N ASP A 71 15.82 -17.98 13.70
CA ASP A 71 15.24 -17.67 12.40
C ASP A 71 13.77 -17.23 12.54
N PHE A 72 12.98 -17.94 13.35
CA PHE A 72 11.60 -17.54 13.63
C PHE A 72 11.51 -16.18 14.32
N ARG A 73 12.40 -15.92 15.30
CA ARG A 73 12.53 -14.59 15.92
C ARG A 73 12.85 -13.50 14.90
N ALA A 74 13.77 -13.75 13.97
CA ALA A 74 14.09 -12.78 12.92
C ALA A 74 12.90 -12.51 11.98
N VAL A 75 12.14 -13.55 11.62
CA VAL A 75 10.92 -13.40 10.81
C VAL A 75 9.87 -12.59 11.55
N ILE A 76 9.62 -12.88 12.83
CA ILE A 76 8.65 -12.16 13.67
C ILE A 76 9.08 -10.71 13.91
N ALA A 77 10.35 -10.44 14.18
CA ALA A 77 10.85 -9.07 14.31
C ALA A 77 10.48 -8.24 13.07
N ARG A 78 10.78 -8.76 11.87
CA ARG A 78 10.47 -8.09 10.60
C ARG A 78 8.97 -7.96 10.34
N GLU A 79 8.18 -8.98 10.69
CA GLU A 79 6.72 -8.96 10.57
C GLU A 79 6.09 -7.78 11.34
N TYR A 80 6.66 -7.45 12.49
CA TYR A 80 6.21 -6.36 13.35
C TYR A 80 7.00 -5.06 13.13
N GLY A 81 7.74 -4.94 12.02
CA GLY A 81 8.43 -3.70 11.62
C GLY A 81 9.72 -3.40 12.38
N PHE A 82 10.34 -4.40 13.01
CA PHE A 82 11.68 -4.28 13.59
C PHE A 82 12.76 -4.70 12.59
N ALA A 83 13.93 -4.04 12.66
CA ALA A 83 15.08 -4.40 11.84
C ALA A 83 15.60 -5.81 12.17
N ASP A 84 15.68 -6.12 13.46
CA ASP A 84 16.16 -7.40 14.00
C ASP A 84 15.63 -7.63 15.43
N TRP A 85 16.06 -8.73 16.06
CA TRP A 85 15.67 -9.07 17.43
C TRP A 85 16.37 -8.22 18.51
N ALA A 86 17.49 -7.56 18.20
CA ALA A 86 18.12 -6.65 19.14
C ALA A 86 17.23 -5.41 19.33
N ALA A 87 16.65 -4.88 18.24
CA ALA A 87 15.68 -3.79 18.30
C ALA A 87 14.39 -4.15 19.07
N VAL A 88 13.99 -5.42 19.07
CA VAL A 88 12.91 -5.94 19.93
C VAL A 88 13.34 -5.90 21.41
N THR A 89 14.55 -6.36 21.70
CA THR A 89 15.10 -6.42 23.06
C THR A 89 15.23 -5.01 23.67
N ASP A 90 15.62 -4.01 22.89
CA ASP A 90 15.69 -2.61 23.32
C ASP A 90 14.35 -2.02 23.76
N ARG A 91 13.24 -2.64 23.33
CA ARG A 91 11.86 -2.23 23.65
C ARG A 91 11.10 -3.32 24.40
N TRP A 92 11.81 -4.28 25.01
CA TRP A 92 11.23 -5.47 25.62
C TRP A 92 10.06 -5.13 26.54
N ASP A 93 10.28 -4.22 27.49
CA ASP A 93 9.32 -3.85 28.55
C ASP A 93 8.19 -2.92 28.07
N ARG A 94 8.15 -2.56 26.79
CA ARG A 94 7.09 -1.67 26.28
C ARG A 94 5.74 -2.39 26.38
N PRO A 95 4.72 -1.79 27.02
CA PRO A 95 3.41 -2.42 27.15
C PRO A 95 2.74 -2.52 25.78
N VAL A 96 2.10 -3.66 25.52
CA VAL A 96 1.17 -3.85 24.39
C VAL A 96 -0.24 -3.65 24.92
N ASP A 97 -1.00 -2.73 24.33
CA ASP A 97 -2.38 -2.48 24.75
C ASP A 97 -3.33 -3.45 24.00
N PRO A 98 -3.93 -4.45 24.69
CA PRO A 98 -4.83 -5.40 24.04
C PRO A 98 -6.07 -4.72 23.43
N ARG A 99 -6.47 -3.52 23.90
CA ARG A 99 -7.58 -2.76 23.31
C ARG A 99 -7.20 -2.20 21.94
N PHE A 100 -5.95 -1.75 21.77
CA PHE A 100 -5.45 -1.31 20.46
C PHE A 100 -5.41 -2.48 19.47
N GLU A 101 -4.90 -3.63 19.92
CA GLU A 101 -4.81 -4.82 19.07
C GLU A 101 -6.20 -5.32 18.63
N ALA A 102 -7.16 -5.37 19.56
CA ALA A 102 -8.54 -5.73 19.24
C ALA A 102 -9.20 -4.74 18.27
N ALA A 103 -8.96 -3.43 18.41
CA ALA A 103 -9.48 -2.43 17.49
C ALA A 103 -8.87 -2.56 16.09
N ALA A 104 -7.57 -2.85 15.99
CA ALA A 104 -6.92 -3.14 14.72
C ALA A 104 -7.52 -4.39 14.05
N ASP A 105 -7.78 -5.46 14.82
CA ASP A 105 -8.43 -6.66 14.32
C ASP A 105 -9.87 -6.41 13.84
N ALA A 106 -10.64 -5.60 14.58
CA ALA A 106 -11.99 -5.20 14.21
C ALA A 106 -12.02 -4.42 12.88
N ILE A 107 -11.03 -3.55 12.63
CA ILE A 107 -10.87 -2.85 11.33
C ILE A 107 -10.69 -3.86 10.20
N THR A 108 -9.76 -4.81 10.34
CA THR A 108 -9.48 -5.78 9.27
C THR A 108 -10.62 -6.77 9.03
N SER A 109 -11.40 -7.06 10.07
CA SER A 109 -12.51 -8.02 10.02
C SER A 109 -13.84 -7.38 9.59
N GLY A 110 -13.91 -6.06 9.52
CA GLY A 110 -15.15 -5.34 9.18
C GLY A 110 -16.11 -5.15 10.36
N GLU A 111 -15.65 -5.37 11.60
CA GLU A 111 -16.47 -5.35 12.82
C GLU A 111 -16.71 -3.91 13.31
N LEU A 112 -17.48 -3.15 12.52
CA LEU A 112 -17.73 -1.74 12.75
C LEU A 112 -18.33 -1.43 14.13
N ASP A 113 -19.27 -2.26 14.60
CA ASP A 113 -19.93 -2.04 15.89
C ASP A 113 -18.98 -2.29 17.08
N VAL A 114 -18.09 -3.28 16.96
CA VAL A 114 -17.05 -3.56 17.95
C VAL A 114 -16.08 -2.38 18.02
N LEU A 115 -15.59 -1.93 16.87
CA LEU A 115 -14.70 -0.77 16.79
C LEU A 115 -15.35 0.48 17.38
N ARG A 116 -16.63 0.73 17.07
CA ARG A 116 -17.37 1.87 17.63
C ARG A 116 -17.44 1.81 19.15
N ALA A 117 -17.80 0.67 19.72
CA ALA A 117 -17.85 0.48 21.16
C ALA A 117 -16.48 0.71 21.81
N SER A 118 -15.40 0.19 21.23
CA SER A 118 -14.03 0.41 21.74
C SER A 118 -13.63 1.89 21.74
N LEU A 119 -13.95 2.63 20.68
CA LEU A 119 -13.66 4.06 20.58
C LEU A 119 -14.57 4.94 21.45
N ASP A 120 -15.78 4.49 21.76
CA ASP A 120 -16.68 5.15 22.73
C ASP A 120 -16.20 4.96 24.16
N GLU A 121 -15.71 3.76 24.50
CA GLU A 121 -15.17 3.44 25.81
C GLU A 121 -13.82 4.14 26.06
N ASP A 122 -12.93 4.15 25.06
CA ASP A 122 -11.61 4.80 25.15
C ASP A 122 -11.35 5.69 23.92
N PRO A 123 -11.79 6.96 23.94
CA PRO A 123 -11.57 7.88 22.84
C PRO A 123 -10.09 8.17 22.53
N ALA A 124 -9.17 7.92 23.46
CA ALA A 124 -7.74 8.12 23.21
C ALA A 124 -7.18 7.09 22.23
N LEU A 125 -7.85 5.94 22.06
CA LEU A 125 -7.44 4.85 21.19
C LEU A 125 -7.31 5.27 19.72
N VAL A 126 -8.13 6.21 19.25
CA VAL A 126 -8.08 6.72 17.87
C VAL A 126 -6.74 7.41 17.53
N ARG A 127 -6.04 7.95 18.55
CA ARG A 127 -4.72 8.59 18.43
C ARG A 127 -3.59 7.72 18.96
N ALA A 128 -3.90 6.54 19.51
CA ALA A 128 -2.91 5.61 19.96
C ALA A 128 -2.12 5.05 18.77
N ARG A 129 -0.93 4.56 19.06
CA ARG A 129 -0.02 3.94 18.09
C ARG A 129 0.37 2.57 18.59
N SER A 130 0.49 1.63 17.67
CA SER A 130 1.00 0.29 17.94
C SER A 130 2.33 0.36 18.71
N ALA A 131 2.50 -0.55 19.67
CA ALA A 131 3.75 -0.68 20.42
C ALA A 131 4.90 -1.21 19.54
N PHE A 132 4.57 -1.86 18.41
CA PHE A 132 5.50 -2.51 17.51
C PHE A 132 6.30 -1.54 16.65
N GLY A 133 7.27 -2.08 15.90
CA GLY A 133 8.30 -1.33 15.19
C GLY A 133 7.72 -0.36 14.15
N HIS A 134 6.66 -0.76 13.45
CA HIS A 134 5.99 0.11 12.46
C HIS A 134 5.18 1.26 13.08
N ARG A 135 4.86 1.23 14.39
CA ARG A 135 4.14 2.31 15.12
C ARG A 135 2.87 2.85 14.44
N ALA A 136 2.14 2.00 13.71
CA ALA A 136 0.93 2.42 13.01
C ALA A 136 -0.15 2.88 14.00
N ALA A 137 -0.88 3.94 13.65
CA ALA A 137 -2.17 4.28 14.25
C ALA A 137 -3.31 3.49 13.57
N LEU A 138 -4.48 3.43 14.20
CA LEU A 138 -5.65 2.67 13.72
C LEU A 138 -6.02 2.98 12.25
N ILE A 139 -5.92 4.24 11.82
CA ILE A 139 -6.25 4.65 10.44
C ILE A 139 -5.39 3.97 9.36
N HIS A 140 -4.16 3.55 9.67
CA HIS A 140 -3.31 2.86 8.69
C HIS A 140 -3.82 1.44 8.39
N TYR A 141 -4.53 0.80 9.32
CA TYR A 141 -5.04 -0.56 9.12
C TYR A 141 -6.12 -0.63 8.03
N VAL A 142 -6.76 0.49 7.70
CA VAL A 142 -7.70 0.61 6.57
C VAL A 142 -7.00 0.35 5.22
N ALA A 143 -5.72 0.71 5.10
CA ALA A 143 -4.94 0.49 3.89
C ALA A 143 -4.60 -1.00 3.66
N ALA A 144 -4.67 -1.83 4.72
CA ALA A 144 -4.21 -3.21 4.72
C ALA A 144 -2.80 -3.35 4.09
N ASN A 145 -1.89 -2.43 4.42
CA ASN A 145 -0.53 -2.37 3.90
C ASN A 145 0.38 -1.67 4.91
N GLY A 146 1.66 -2.03 4.96
CA GLY A 146 2.61 -1.46 5.92
C GLY A 146 2.37 -1.86 7.39
N VAL A 147 1.53 -2.86 7.63
CA VAL A 147 1.25 -3.46 8.96
C VAL A 147 1.59 -4.95 8.94
N GLU A 148 1.22 -5.72 9.95
CA GLU A 148 1.44 -7.16 10.01
C GLU A 148 0.79 -7.87 8.80
N SER A 149 1.53 -8.73 8.10
CA SER A 149 1.02 -9.53 6.98
C SER A 149 -0.20 -10.38 7.37
N THR A 150 -0.24 -10.83 8.63
CA THR A 150 -1.39 -11.54 9.20
C THR A 150 -2.66 -10.69 9.34
N ARG A 151 -2.56 -9.36 9.20
CA ARG A 151 -3.66 -8.40 9.13
C ARG A 151 -3.93 -7.91 7.69
N GLN A 152 -3.17 -8.38 6.71
CA GLN A 152 -3.31 -8.05 5.27
C GLN A 152 -3.92 -9.24 4.50
N TRP A 153 -5.01 -9.81 5.00
CA TRP A 153 -5.67 -10.95 4.34
C TRP A 153 -6.90 -10.53 3.53
N GLN A 154 -7.46 -9.35 3.80
CA GLN A 154 -8.55 -8.71 3.06
C GLN A 154 -8.60 -7.19 3.32
N SER A 155 -9.47 -6.51 2.57
CA SER A 155 -10.13 -5.28 3.03
C SER A 155 -11.64 -5.56 3.08
N PRO A 156 -12.33 -5.23 4.18
CA PRO A 156 -13.75 -5.53 4.30
C PRO A 156 -14.58 -4.63 3.39
N SER A 157 -15.75 -5.09 2.96
CA SER A 157 -16.62 -4.33 2.05
C SER A 157 -17.16 -3.04 2.67
N ASN A 158 -17.16 -2.92 4.00
CA ASN A 158 -17.55 -1.72 4.75
C ASN A 158 -16.33 -0.88 5.22
N ALA A 159 -15.18 -1.02 4.55
CA ALA A 159 -13.97 -0.28 4.93
C ALA A 159 -14.16 1.25 4.91
N VAL A 160 -15.04 1.76 4.04
CA VAL A 160 -15.34 3.19 3.96
C VAL A 160 -16.07 3.67 5.21
N GLU A 161 -17.03 2.91 5.72
CA GLU A 161 -17.73 3.22 6.98
C GLU A 161 -16.79 3.16 8.18
N ILE A 162 -15.84 2.22 8.18
CA ILE A 162 -14.80 2.12 9.22
C ILE A 162 -13.88 3.33 9.18
N LEU A 163 -13.40 3.72 7.99
CA LEU A 163 -12.59 4.91 7.82
C LEU A 163 -13.33 6.16 8.29
N ARG A 164 -14.60 6.32 7.88
CA ARG A 164 -15.43 7.44 8.30
C ARG A 164 -15.57 7.50 9.81
N LEU A 165 -15.83 6.37 10.48
CA LEU A 165 -15.87 6.32 11.94
C LEU A 165 -14.55 6.80 12.56
N LEU A 166 -13.40 6.35 12.06
CA LEU A 166 -12.09 6.78 12.57
C LEU A 166 -11.89 8.30 12.41
N LEU A 167 -12.23 8.84 11.24
CA LEU A 167 -12.15 10.28 10.95
C LEU A 167 -13.11 11.10 11.83
N ASP A 168 -14.35 10.65 11.99
CA ASP A 168 -15.36 11.27 12.87
C ASP A 168 -14.91 11.31 14.34
N ARG A 169 -14.08 10.33 14.76
CA ARG A 169 -13.47 10.29 16.09
C ARG A 169 -12.14 11.04 16.19
N GLY A 170 -11.71 11.71 15.12
CA GLY A 170 -10.54 12.57 15.12
C GLY A 170 -9.23 11.83 14.86
N ALA A 171 -9.27 10.73 14.10
CA ALA A 171 -8.08 10.20 13.46
C ALA A 171 -7.49 11.25 12.52
N ASN A 172 -6.16 11.40 12.53
CA ASN A 172 -5.46 12.25 11.59
C ASN A 172 -5.33 11.51 10.24
N PRO A 173 -5.93 12.01 9.14
CA PRO A 173 -5.86 11.36 7.83
C PRO A 173 -4.44 11.31 7.25
N ASP A 174 -3.56 12.20 7.73
CA ASP A 174 -2.17 12.37 7.31
C ASP A 174 -1.20 11.86 8.39
N GLU A 175 -1.66 10.97 9.29
CA GLU A 175 -0.82 10.38 10.33
C GLU A 175 0.36 9.62 9.72
N LEU A 176 1.55 9.74 10.33
CA LEU A 176 2.74 9.00 9.89
C LEU A 176 3.00 7.78 10.76
N CYS A 177 3.38 6.68 10.14
CA CYS A 177 3.96 5.50 10.79
C CYS A 177 5.41 5.25 10.35
N ASP A 178 6.07 4.28 11.00
CA ASP A 178 7.49 3.97 10.83
C ASP A 178 7.72 2.78 9.87
N THR A 179 6.67 2.34 9.17
CA THR A 179 6.75 1.23 8.22
C THR A 179 7.69 1.53 7.05
N TYR A 180 8.34 0.50 6.49
CA TYR A 180 9.31 0.64 5.39
C TYR A 180 10.41 1.69 5.65
N ASN A 181 10.91 1.77 6.88
CA ASN A 181 11.90 2.73 7.36
C ASN A 181 11.40 4.18 7.50
N GLY A 182 10.09 4.40 7.48
CA GLY A 182 9.48 5.72 7.69
C GLY A 182 9.69 6.70 6.53
N GLY A 183 9.24 7.93 6.75
CA GLY A 183 9.27 9.02 5.76
C GLY A 183 7.89 9.62 5.51
N SER A 184 7.81 10.56 4.57
CA SER A 184 6.57 11.24 4.19
C SER A 184 5.61 10.37 3.36
N ALA A 185 6.06 9.19 2.92
CA ALA A 185 5.26 8.24 2.16
C ALA A 185 4.44 7.30 3.07
N GLN A 186 4.58 7.40 4.39
CA GLN A 186 4.00 6.47 5.36
C GLN A 186 2.68 7.00 5.92
N THR A 187 1.91 7.70 5.07
CA THR A 187 0.54 8.13 5.36
C THR A 187 -0.46 7.02 5.02
N PRO A 188 -1.68 7.06 5.59
CA PRO A 188 -2.78 6.19 5.18
C PRO A 188 -3.03 6.21 3.67
N MET A 189 -2.96 7.39 3.04
CA MET A 189 -3.18 7.56 1.60
C MET A 189 -2.15 6.79 0.77
N CYS A 190 -0.85 6.98 1.01
CA CYS A 190 0.21 6.33 0.24
C CYS A 190 0.24 4.81 0.44
N LEU A 191 -0.02 4.33 1.66
CA LEU A 191 -0.16 2.89 1.93
C LEU A 191 -1.39 2.30 1.23
N LEU A 192 -2.50 3.03 1.19
CA LEU A 192 -3.75 2.62 0.54
C LEU A 192 -3.56 2.44 -0.97
N VAL A 193 -2.96 3.43 -1.64
CA VAL A 193 -2.79 3.43 -3.10
C VAL A 193 -1.58 2.63 -3.58
N SER A 194 -0.91 1.90 -2.69
CA SER A 194 0.08 0.86 -3.01
C SER A 194 -0.37 -0.54 -2.59
N SER A 195 -1.61 -0.69 -2.08
CA SER A 195 -2.13 -1.94 -1.53
C SER A 195 -3.04 -2.67 -2.51
N CYS A 196 -2.82 -3.98 -2.68
CA CYS A 196 -3.69 -4.81 -3.53
C CYS A 196 -5.02 -5.17 -2.84
N HIS A 197 -5.05 -5.30 -1.51
CA HIS A 197 -6.23 -5.76 -0.78
C HIS A 197 -7.49 -4.87 -0.96
N PRO A 198 -7.41 -3.54 -0.79
CA PRO A 198 -8.56 -2.66 -1.04
C PRO A 198 -8.89 -2.56 -2.53
N ALA A 199 -7.91 -2.76 -3.43
CA ALA A 199 -8.12 -2.78 -4.87
C ALA A 199 -8.92 -4.02 -5.30
N GLU A 200 -8.51 -5.21 -4.85
CA GLU A 200 -9.20 -6.49 -5.07
C GLU A 200 -10.60 -6.51 -4.43
N ALA A 201 -10.76 -5.85 -3.29
CA ALA A 201 -12.06 -5.69 -2.63
C ALA A 201 -12.97 -4.65 -3.33
N GLY A 202 -12.44 -3.86 -4.27
CA GLY A 202 -13.20 -2.85 -5.00
C GLY A 202 -13.53 -1.58 -4.19
N VAL A 203 -12.82 -1.32 -3.09
CA VAL A 203 -13.08 -0.19 -2.18
C VAL A 203 -11.99 0.89 -2.20
N GLN A 204 -10.86 0.66 -2.88
CA GLN A 204 -9.70 1.56 -2.85
C GLN A 204 -10.01 2.99 -3.30
N ALA A 205 -10.76 3.18 -4.38
CA ALA A 205 -11.11 4.51 -4.91
C ALA A 205 -12.05 5.29 -3.98
N ASP A 206 -12.99 4.60 -3.32
CA ASP A 206 -13.90 5.22 -2.36
C ASP A 206 -13.15 5.58 -1.07
N LEU A 207 -12.20 4.75 -0.64
CA LEU A 207 -11.32 5.06 0.49
C LEU A 207 -10.42 6.26 0.21
N VAL A 208 -9.88 6.40 -1.01
CA VAL A 208 -9.16 7.61 -1.44
C VAL A 208 -10.04 8.84 -1.27
N THR A 209 -11.27 8.78 -1.79
CA THR A 209 -12.22 9.88 -1.72
C THR A 209 -12.55 10.26 -0.27
N GLU A 210 -12.77 9.27 0.60
CA GLU A 210 -13.11 9.49 2.00
C GLU A 210 -11.92 10.04 2.81
N LEU A 211 -10.68 9.60 2.54
CA LEU A 211 -9.47 10.17 3.15
C LEU A 211 -9.33 11.66 2.82
N VAL A 212 -9.49 12.04 1.54
CA VAL A 212 -9.40 13.45 1.14
C VAL A 212 -10.53 14.27 1.76
N ARG A 213 -11.75 13.74 1.83
CA ARG A 213 -12.86 14.38 2.58
C ARG A 213 -12.54 14.58 4.05
N GLY A 214 -11.83 13.63 4.66
CA GLY A 214 -11.33 13.71 6.02
C GLY A 214 -10.19 14.72 6.23
N GLY A 215 -9.63 15.28 5.15
CA GLY A 215 -8.56 16.27 5.18
C GLY A 215 -7.19 15.74 4.77
N ALA A 216 -7.08 14.52 4.23
CA ALA A 216 -5.82 14.03 3.66
C ALA A 216 -5.36 14.93 2.52
N THR A 217 -4.06 15.17 2.42
CA THR A 217 -3.47 15.92 1.31
C THR A 217 -3.34 15.04 0.05
N PRO A 218 -4.08 15.32 -1.05
CA PRO A 218 -4.06 14.45 -2.23
C PRO A 218 -2.71 14.48 -2.99
N ASP A 219 -1.94 15.57 -2.83
CA ASP A 219 -0.58 15.71 -3.35
C ASP A 219 0.50 15.15 -2.41
N GLY A 220 0.12 14.58 -1.26
CA GLY A 220 1.04 14.13 -0.21
C GLY A 220 1.56 15.28 0.66
N LEU A 221 2.22 14.92 1.77
CA LEU A 221 2.68 15.87 2.80
C LEU A 221 3.70 16.88 2.28
N ASP A 222 4.53 16.46 1.33
CA ASP A 222 5.54 17.32 0.70
C ASP A 222 4.97 18.09 -0.50
N GLY A 223 3.68 17.89 -0.82
CA GLY A 223 3.01 18.50 -1.96
C GLY A 223 3.64 18.13 -3.30
N ASP A 224 4.17 16.91 -3.41
CA ASP A 224 5.06 16.46 -4.48
C ASP A 224 4.38 15.51 -5.49
N GLY A 225 3.09 15.21 -5.27
CA GLY A 225 2.28 14.34 -6.13
C GLY A 225 2.51 12.85 -5.88
N LEU A 226 3.22 12.48 -4.81
CA LEU A 226 3.57 11.09 -4.51
C LEU A 226 2.36 10.14 -4.44
N PRO A 227 1.19 10.49 -3.84
CA PRO A 227 0.05 9.58 -3.82
C PRO A 227 -0.45 9.23 -5.23
N LEU A 228 -0.61 10.24 -6.11
CA LEU A 228 -1.08 10.03 -7.48
C LEU A 228 -0.07 9.22 -8.27
N TRP A 229 1.21 9.53 -8.12
CA TRP A 229 2.28 8.74 -8.70
C TRP A 229 2.22 7.28 -8.27
N THR A 230 2.11 7.04 -6.97
CA THR A 230 2.04 5.68 -6.42
C THR A 230 0.86 4.91 -7.02
N ALA A 231 -0.32 5.52 -7.11
CA ALA A 231 -1.48 4.89 -7.75
C ALA A 231 -1.23 4.56 -9.24
N ILE A 232 -0.55 5.45 -9.97
CA ILE A 232 -0.18 5.25 -11.39
C ILE A 232 0.83 4.11 -11.52
N THR A 233 1.93 4.17 -10.79
CA THR A 233 3.03 3.19 -10.87
C THR A 233 2.57 1.76 -10.56
N PHE A 234 1.62 1.59 -9.63
CA PHE A 234 1.08 0.28 -9.29
C PHE A 234 -0.11 -0.16 -10.17
N GLY A 235 -0.51 0.66 -11.16
CA GLY A 235 -1.59 0.31 -12.09
C GLY A 235 -3.01 0.43 -11.50
N TYR A 236 -3.18 1.12 -10.37
CA TYR A 236 -4.49 1.31 -9.73
C TYR A 236 -5.28 2.45 -10.37
N THR A 237 -5.74 2.21 -11.60
CA THR A 237 -6.44 3.18 -12.47
C THR A 237 -7.60 3.92 -11.79
N ALA A 238 -8.42 3.20 -11.02
CA ALA A 238 -9.56 3.80 -10.32
C ALA A 238 -9.12 4.70 -9.16
N ALA A 239 -8.09 4.30 -8.40
CA ALA A 239 -7.54 5.12 -7.31
C ALA A 239 -6.83 6.37 -7.85
N ALA A 240 -6.07 6.25 -8.94
CA ALA A 240 -5.45 7.40 -9.61
C ALA A 240 -6.51 8.41 -10.09
N SER A 241 -7.61 7.91 -10.68
CA SER A 241 -8.73 8.76 -11.12
C SER A 241 -9.42 9.44 -9.93
N ALA A 242 -9.61 8.73 -8.81
CA ALA A 242 -10.19 9.29 -7.59
C ALA A 242 -9.31 10.38 -6.98
N LEU A 243 -7.98 10.19 -6.94
CA LEU A 243 -7.04 11.21 -6.46
C LEU A 243 -7.12 12.49 -7.31
N ALA A 244 -7.13 12.37 -8.63
CA ALA A 244 -7.26 13.50 -9.54
C ALA A 244 -8.62 14.23 -9.35
N GLN A 245 -9.72 13.48 -9.24
CA GLN A 245 -11.04 14.05 -8.96
C GLN A 245 -11.12 14.74 -7.58
N ALA A 246 -10.34 14.25 -6.61
CA ALA A 246 -10.24 14.81 -5.28
C ALA A 246 -9.24 15.98 -5.18
N GLY A 247 -8.63 16.40 -6.30
CA GLY A 247 -7.81 17.61 -6.37
C GLY A 247 -6.30 17.38 -6.39
N ALA A 248 -5.82 16.14 -6.55
CA ALA A 248 -4.42 15.90 -6.86
C ALA A 248 -4.04 16.60 -8.17
N ARG A 249 -2.86 17.22 -8.22
CA ARG A 249 -2.42 17.96 -9.42
C ARG A 249 -2.09 17.01 -10.56
N VAL A 250 -2.60 17.37 -11.74
CA VAL A 250 -2.29 16.74 -13.03
C VAL A 250 -1.54 17.76 -13.87
N ASP A 251 -0.27 17.95 -13.56
CA ASP A 251 0.56 19.05 -14.05
C ASP A 251 1.68 18.62 -15.01
N ASN A 252 1.70 17.34 -15.41
CA ASN A 252 2.68 16.79 -16.33
C ASN A 252 2.06 15.79 -17.33
N LEU A 253 2.78 15.58 -18.44
CA LEU A 253 2.35 14.72 -19.54
C LEU A 253 2.09 13.28 -19.08
N VAL A 254 2.93 12.72 -18.20
CA VAL A 254 2.81 11.32 -17.76
C VAL A 254 1.54 11.12 -16.94
N PHE A 255 1.23 12.03 -16.01
CA PHE A 255 -0.01 11.99 -15.22
C PHE A 255 -1.24 12.13 -16.11
N ALA A 256 -1.26 13.12 -17.01
CA ALA A 256 -2.35 13.31 -17.95
C ALA A 256 -2.58 12.06 -18.82
N ALA A 257 -1.48 11.44 -19.29
CA ALA A 257 -1.53 10.25 -20.12
C ALA A 257 -2.06 9.02 -19.36
N ALA A 258 -1.59 8.77 -18.14
CA ALA A 258 -2.06 7.69 -17.27
C ALA A 258 -3.55 7.82 -16.91
N LEU A 259 -4.01 9.06 -16.68
CA LEU A 259 -5.40 9.36 -16.37
C LEU A 259 -6.32 9.31 -17.61
N GLY A 260 -5.76 9.29 -18.81
CA GLY A 260 -6.53 9.31 -20.06
C GLY A 260 -7.07 10.70 -20.41
N ASP A 261 -6.50 11.77 -19.85
CA ASP A 261 -6.88 13.15 -20.15
C ASP A 261 -6.29 13.57 -21.50
N LEU A 262 -6.91 13.11 -22.58
CA LEU A 262 -6.49 13.41 -23.94
C LEU A 262 -6.40 14.93 -24.24
N PRO A 263 -7.34 15.78 -23.78
CA PRO A 263 -7.18 17.23 -23.89
C PRO A 263 -5.90 17.78 -23.25
N ALA A 264 -5.59 17.38 -22.01
CA ALA A 264 -4.37 17.81 -21.33
C ALA A 264 -3.11 17.28 -22.04
N VAL A 265 -3.13 16.02 -22.47
CA VAL A 265 -2.06 15.42 -23.27
C VAL A 265 -1.82 16.22 -24.55
N ARG A 266 -2.88 16.59 -25.29
CA ARG A 266 -2.76 17.40 -26.52
C ARG A 266 -2.20 18.79 -26.26
N ALA A 267 -2.56 19.41 -25.13
CA ALA A 267 -2.07 20.73 -24.75
C ALA A 267 -0.56 20.77 -24.49
N CYS A 268 0.07 19.62 -24.19
CA CYS A 268 1.52 19.51 -24.05
C CYS A 268 2.27 19.64 -25.38
N PHE A 269 1.60 19.54 -26.54
CA PHE A 269 2.25 19.62 -27.86
C PHE A 269 1.99 20.96 -28.54
N ASP A 270 2.95 21.43 -29.34
CA ASP A 270 2.79 22.60 -30.21
C ASP A 270 2.09 22.25 -31.54
N ALA A 271 1.94 23.25 -32.41
CA ALA A 271 1.29 23.08 -33.71
C ALA A 271 2.08 22.17 -34.67
N ASP A 272 3.39 22.08 -34.50
CA ASP A 272 4.28 21.21 -35.27
C ASP A 272 4.34 19.79 -34.67
N GLY A 273 3.60 19.55 -33.59
CA GLY A 273 3.53 18.27 -32.91
C GLY A 273 4.73 17.96 -32.02
N ARG A 274 5.58 18.95 -31.73
CA ARG A 274 6.69 18.80 -30.79
C ARG A 274 6.20 18.99 -29.36
N LEU A 275 6.79 18.26 -28.42
CA LEU A 275 6.55 18.46 -27.00
C LEU A 275 7.00 19.88 -26.64
N ARG A 276 6.09 20.69 -26.10
CA ARG A 276 6.44 21.99 -25.49
C ARG A 276 7.40 21.68 -24.35
N ALA A 277 8.46 22.49 -24.20
CA ALA A 277 9.50 22.28 -23.18
C ALA A 277 8.88 21.74 -21.88
N ALA A 278 9.30 20.54 -21.48
CA ALA A 278 8.83 19.90 -20.26
C ALA A 278 9.34 20.74 -19.09
N GLY A 279 8.60 21.80 -18.72
CA GLY A 279 8.94 22.62 -17.57
C GLY A 279 8.95 21.73 -16.34
N ASP A 280 10.04 21.73 -15.58
CA ASP A 280 10.31 21.12 -14.26
C ASP A 280 9.78 19.69 -13.95
N ALA A 281 9.04 19.04 -14.84
CA ALA A 281 8.35 17.75 -14.69
C ALA A 281 9.28 16.54 -14.86
N ILE A 282 10.56 16.74 -14.60
CA ILE A 282 11.64 15.76 -14.73
C ILE A 282 11.63 14.79 -13.55
N ARG A 283 10.94 15.14 -12.45
CA ARG A 283 10.90 14.32 -11.24
C ARG A 283 9.49 14.25 -10.69
N ILE A 284 8.95 13.05 -10.57
CA ILE A 284 7.68 12.84 -9.89
C ILE A 284 7.95 12.62 -8.40
N GLY A 285 7.39 13.45 -7.53
CA GLY A 285 7.69 13.38 -6.10
C GLY A 285 9.13 13.78 -5.73
N ALA A 286 9.38 14.05 -4.46
CA ALA A 286 10.73 14.29 -3.96
C ALA A 286 11.62 13.03 -4.01
N ARG A 287 11.03 11.84 -4.19
CA ARG A 287 11.73 10.55 -4.22
C ARG A 287 11.38 9.63 -5.40
N GLY A 288 10.45 10.02 -6.28
CA GLY A 288 10.16 9.21 -7.45
C GLY A 288 11.26 9.30 -8.51
N PRO A 289 11.08 8.59 -9.63
CA PRO A 289 12.11 8.49 -10.64
C PRO A 289 12.40 9.86 -11.25
N VAL A 290 13.65 10.00 -11.69
CA VAL A 290 14.05 11.09 -12.57
C VAL A 290 13.82 10.58 -14.00
N PHE A 291 12.90 11.23 -14.71
CA PHE A 291 12.66 10.94 -16.11
C PHE A 291 13.67 11.66 -16.99
N ASP A 292 14.17 10.96 -17.99
CA ASP A 292 14.91 11.60 -19.07
C ASP A 292 13.96 12.52 -19.88
N PRO A 293 14.24 13.84 -19.96
CA PRO A 293 13.43 14.77 -20.74
C PRO A 293 13.29 14.36 -22.21
N ASP A 294 14.29 13.66 -22.77
CA ASP A 294 14.31 13.22 -24.16
C ASP A 294 13.36 12.03 -24.42
N HIS A 295 12.87 11.38 -23.35
CA HIS A 295 12.01 10.19 -23.41
C HIS A 295 10.61 10.39 -22.82
N MET A 296 10.18 11.65 -22.63
CA MET A 296 8.90 11.95 -21.99
C MET A 296 7.68 11.44 -22.77
N VAL A 297 7.75 11.37 -24.10
CA VAL A 297 6.66 10.84 -24.93
C VAL A 297 6.54 9.32 -24.73
N GLU A 298 7.68 8.63 -24.65
CA GLU A 298 7.77 7.20 -24.41
C GLU A 298 7.27 6.85 -23.01
N TYR A 299 7.66 7.60 -21.97
CA TYR A 299 7.12 7.38 -20.62
C TYR A 299 5.61 7.60 -20.57
N ALA A 300 5.10 8.67 -21.22
CA ALA A 300 3.67 8.91 -21.31
C ALA A 300 2.94 7.75 -22.02
N LEU A 301 3.53 7.21 -23.08
CA LEU A 301 3.00 6.06 -23.80
C LEU A 301 2.99 4.82 -22.90
N ILE A 302 4.08 4.56 -22.15
CA ILE A 302 4.19 3.43 -21.24
C ILE A 302 3.09 3.46 -20.19
N TYR A 303 2.90 4.59 -19.50
CA TYR A 303 1.90 4.71 -18.46
C TYR A 303 0.46 4.78 -19.02
N ALA A 304 0.21 5.42 -20.16
CA ALA A 304 -1.09 5.32 -20.85
C ALA A 304 -1.44 3.86 -21.20
N SER A 305 -0.42 3.09 -21.62
CA SER A 305 -0.58 1.69 -21.99
C SER A 305 -0.86 0.81 -20.77
N ALA A 306 -0.17 1.06 -19.64
CA ALA A 306 -0.39 0.38 -18.36
C ALA A 306 -1.82 0.57 -17.80
N HIS A 307 -2.50 1.65 -18.19
CA HIS A 307 -3.84 2.00 -17.71
C HIS A 307 -4.95 1.87 -18.78
N ALA A 308 -4.68 1.19 -19.89
CA ALA A 308 -5.63 1.00 -20.99
C ALA A 308 -6.22 2.30 -21.58
N ARG A 309 -5.42 3.37 -21.67
CA ARG A 309 -5.88 4.68 -22.19
C ARG A 309 -5.78 4.74 -23.70
N ARG A 310 -6.59 3.93 -24.38
CA ARG A 310 -6.52 3.71 -25.84
C ARG A 310 -6.40 4.99 -26.67
N GLU A 311 -7.28 5.97 -26.46
CA GLU A 311 -7.25 7.22 -27.25
C GLU A 311 -5.96 8.02 -27.06
N VAL A 312 -5.39 7.99 -25.85
CA VAL A 312 -4.10 8.61 -25.54
C VAL A 312 -2.97 7.82 -26.21
N VAL A 313 -2.99 6.49 -26.14
CA VAL A 313 -2.01 5.62 -26.80
C VAL A 313 -2.00 5.90 -28.32
N GLU A 314 -3.17 5.90 -28.96
CA GLU A 314 -3.31 6.19 -30.39
C GLU A 314 -2.77 7.59 -30.74
N PHE A 315 -3.05 8.60 -29.92
CA PHE A 315 -2.50 9.94 -30.12
C PHE A 315 -0.97 9.99 -29.96
N LEU A 316 -0.42 9.38 -28.92
CA LEU A 316 1.02 9.40 -28.65
C LEU A 316 1.80 8.64 -29.72
N LEU A 317 1.24 7.57 -30.31
CA LEU A 317 1.85 6.89 -31.46
C LEU A 317 2.03 7.80 -32.67
N THR A 318 1.16 8.81 -32.87
CA THR A 318 1.34 9.81 -33.95
C THR A 318 2.58 10.70 -33.77
N LYS A 319 3.24 10.63 -32.61
CA LYS A 319 4.46 11.38 -32.29
C LYS A 319 5.74 10.61 -32.60
N ASN A 320 5.62 9.43 -33.20
CA ASN A 320 6.73 8.53 -33.56
C ASN A 320 7.67 8.21 -32.37
N PRO A 321 7.14 7.77 -31.22
CA PRO A 321 7.97 7.41 -30.07
C PRO A 321 8.82 6.16 -30.33
N ASP A 322 9.96 6.04 -29.65
CA ASP A 322 10.76 4.81 -29.63
C ASP A 322 10.12 3.75 -28.71
N LEU A 323 9.53 2.72 -29.33
CA LEU A 323 8.85 1.63 -28.61
C LEU A 323 9.80 0.70 -27.83
N GLY A 324 11.12 0.82 -28.05
CA GLY A 324 12.15 0.08 -27.32
C GLY A 324 12.54 0.70 -25.98
N VAL A 325 12.13 1.95 -25.71
CA VAL A 325 12.43 2.64 -24.45
C VAL A 325 11.72 1.95 -23.28
N THR A 326 12.42 1.91 -22.15
CA THR A 326 11.91 1.38 -20.88
C THR A 326 11.82 2.47 -19.84
N GLU A 327 10.80 2.41 -18.98
CA GLU A 327 10.65 3.34 -17.87
C GLU A 327 11.60 2.98 -16.71
N PRO A 328 12.02 3.95 -15.88
CA PRO A 328 13.10 3.77 -14.92
C PRO A 328 12.77 2.94 -13.66
N MET A 329 11.50 2.65 -13.36
CA MET A 329 11.10 1.97 -12.11
C MET A 329 11.13 0.45 -12.20
N PHE A 330 10.53 -0.11 -13.25
CA PHE A 330 10.39 -1.55 -13.49
C PHE A 330 11.04 -2.00 -14.80
N HIS A 331 11.62 -1.08 -15.56
CA HIS A 331 12.28 -1.35 -16.83
C HIS A 331 11.35 -2.00 -17.88
N GLY A 332 10.07 -1.62 -17.86
CA GLY A 332 9.06 -2.06 -18.82
C GLY A 332 8.96 -1.17 -20.05
N THR A 333 8.79 -1.76 -21.24
CA THR A 333 8.35 -1.03 -22.45
C THR A 333 6.83 -0.81 -22.44
N ALA A 334 6.29 -0.03 -23.37
CA ALA A 334 4.84 0.21 -23.44
C ALA A 334 4.04 -1.09 -23.63
N ALA A 335 4.51 -1.97 -24.52
CA ALA A 335 3.90 -3.28 -24.72
C ALA A 335 4.13 -4.22 -23.51
N GLY A 336 5.27 -4.08 -22.82
CA GLY A 336 5.55 -4.79 -21.57
C GLY A 336 4.56 -4.44 -20.46
N ALA A 337 4.34 -3.14 -20.25
CA ALA A 337 3.42 -2.62 -19.24
C ALA A 337 1.96 -2.99 -19.54
N ALA A 338 1.49 -2.81 -20.78
CA ALA A 338 0.15 -3.25 -21.19
C ALA A 338 -0.06 -4.76 -20.95
N ARG A 339 0.94 -5.59 -21.28
CA ARG A 339 0.88 -7.04 -21.05
C ARG A 339 0.83 -7.39 -19.57
N TYR A 340 1.64 -6.73 -18.74
CA TYR A 340 1.65 -6.96 -17.29
C TYR A 340 0.28 -6.72 -16.65
N HIS A 341 -0.45 -5.70 -17.11
CA HIS A 341 -1.80 -5.37 -16.65
C HIS A 341 -2.94 -6.04 -17.44
N GLY A 342 -2.63 -6.92 -18.40
CA GLY A 342 -3.64 -7.68 -19.15
C GLY A 342 -4.45 -6.87 -20.17
N HIS A 343 -3.85 -5.83 -20.75
CA HIS A 343 -4.48 -4.95 -21.74
C HIS A 343 -4.15 -5.42 -23.17
N ASP A 344 -4.69 -6.58 -23.56
CA ASP A 344 -4.38 -7.25 -24.83
C ASP A 344 -4.69 -6.40 -26.07
N ASP A 345 -5.71 -5.55 -26.02
CA ASP A 345 -6.07 -4.65 -27.11
C ASP A 345 -5.02 -3.55 -27.33
N ILE A 346 -4.41 -3.07 -26.24
CA ILE A 346 -3.29 -2.12 -26.29
C ILE A 346 -2.01 -2.82 -26.76
N VAL A 347 -1.76 -4.05 -26.32
CA VAL A 347 -0.61 -4.85 -26.82
C VAL A 347 -0.72 -5.03 -28.33
N ALA A 348 -1.89 -5.39 -28.85
CA ALA A 348 -2.12 -5.52 -30.28
C ALA A 348 -1.83 -4.22 -31.02
N LEU A 349 -2.30 -3.08 -30.51
CA LEU A 349 -2.06 -1.75 -31.07
C LEU A 349 -0.57 -1.35 -31.11
N LEU A 350 0.23 -1.78 -30.13
CA LEU A 350 1.66 -1.45 -30.04
C LEU A 350 2.56 -2.38 -30.87
N THR A 351 2.00 -3.46 -31.43
CA THR A 351 2.75 -4.49 -32.18
C THR A 351 2.34 -4.63 -33.64
N SER A 352 1.34 -3.84 -34.07
CA SER A 352 0.84 -3.79 -35.45
C SER A 352 1.69 -2.90 -36.35
#